data_AF-A0A2E2XHH8-F1
#
_entry.id   AF-A0A2E2XHH8-F1
#
_cell.length_a   1.000
_cell.length_b   1.000
_cell.length_c   1.000
_cell.angle_alpha   90.00
_cell.angle_beta   90.00
_cell.angle_gamma   90.00
#
_symmetry.space_group_name_H-M   'P 1'
#
loop_
_entity.id
_entity.type
_entity.pdbx_description
1 polymer ?
#
loop_
_entity_poly.entity_id
_entity_poly.type
_entity_poly.pdbx_seq_one_letter_code
_entity_poly.pdbx_strand_id
1 'polypeptide(L)'
;MSAKIARWKFVAASILALFIQGCATPPPPPVTEDQLQTYTLDYIHQAIHADKLSSICMNLSHQNTMSSENLYQQWLNSEWDIVIGADSYYRASLSDKTLSFDGQLLAMDALRLYADEIEKANAKYSYLARVKTSPERICLRKMEELLSHTPSNPEIREKLRQQATRHVEPPAKGARIPSLAGNFTINAVSGRSHYKVEQSARDMACSSPKLITFKNQWPTEVYGAFCDTEHRLISCEWGNCKKL
;
A
#
# COMPACT_ATOMS: atom_id res chain seq x y z
N MET A 1 28.24 7.19 90.72
CA MET A 1 29.69 7.31 90.48
C MET A 1 30.05 6.60 89.19
N SER A 2 31.05 7.13 88.49
CA SER A 2 31.69 6.62 87.26
C SER A 2 31.01 6.95 85.93
N ALA A 3 31.52 8.05 85.37
CA ALA A 3 31.52 8.42 83.97
C ALA A 3 32.28 7.37 83.11
N LYS A 4 31.89 7.27 81.83
CA LYS A 4 32.83 6.92 80.75
C LYS A 4 32.64 7.87 79.56
N ILE A 5 33.75 8.53 79.26
CA ILE A 5 34.08 9.31 78.09
C ILE A 5 34.14 8.39 76.86
N ALA A 6 33.66 8.85 75.71
CA ALA A 6 34.35 8.61 74.43
C ALA A 6 33.80 9.54 73.34
N ARG A 7 34.59 10.58 73.05
CA ARG A 7 34.61 11.28 71.75
C ARG A 7 34.80 10.23 70.63
N TRP A 8 34.14 10.39 69.48
CA TRP A 8 34.80 10.36 68.16
C TRP A 8 33.85 10.69 67.00
N LYS A 9 34.28 11.71 66.24
CA LYS A 9 34.27 11.83 64.77
C LYS A 9 32.92 12.03 64.04
N PHE A 10 32.68 13.32 63.83
CA PHE A 10 32.18 13.92 62.60
C PHE A 10 32.64 13.22 61.30
N VAL A 11 31.81 13.43 60.26
CA VAL A 11 32.04 13.26 58.82
C VAL A 11 31.75 11.86 58.27
N ALA A 12 30.49 11.61 57.86
CA ALA A 12 30.13 10.75 56.73
C ALA A 12 28.61 10.78 56.50
N ALA A 13 28.03 11.91 56.08
CA ALA A 13 26.61 11.95 55.75
C ALA A 13 26.29 12.95 54.63
N SER A 14 26.94 12.84 53.45
CA SER A 14 26.58 13.71 52.30
C SER A 14 26.96 13.17 50.90
N ILE A 15 27.16 11.85 50.71
CA ILE A 15 27.49 11.30 49.38
C ILE A 15 26.55 10.13 49.05
N LEU A 16 25.26 10.40 48.86
CA LEU A 16 24.34 9.39 48.30
C LEU A 16 23.16 10.00 47.51
N ALA A 17 23.32 11.20 46.94
CA ALA A 17 22.25 11.91 46.22
C ALA A 17 22.61 12.33 44.78
N LEU A 18 23.74 11.86 44.21
CA LEU A 18 24.24 12.32 42.90
C LEU A 18 24.13 11.31 41.76
N PHE A 19 23.47 10.16 41.95
CA PHE A 19 23.37 9.11 40.92
C PHE A 19 21.94 8.84 40.42
N ILE A 20 21.07 9.85 40.42
CA ILE A 20 19.84 9.83 39.62
C ILE A 20 19.98 10.85 38.49
N GLN A 21 21.06 10.75 37.71
CA GLN A 21 21.03 11.25 36.34
C GLN A 21 20.30 10.18 35.52
N GLY A 22 18.96 10.21 35.57
CA GLY A 22 18.16 9.44 34.63
C GLY A 22 18.60 9.84 33.22
N CYS A 23 18.99 8.86 32.42
CA CYS A 23 19.29 9.07 31.02
C CYS A 23 18.04 9.64 30.34
N ALA A 24 17.94 10.97 30.26
CA ALA A 24 17.01 11.63 29.38
C ALA A 24 17.49 11.35 27.96
N THR A 25 17.05 10.22 27.40
CA THR A 25 17.23 9.96 25.98
C THR A 25 16.58 11.12 25.23
N PRO A 26 17.31 11.82 24.35
CA PRO A 26 16.72 12.89 23.56
C PRO A 26 15.49 12.34 22.82
N PRO A 27 14.42 13.14 22.68
CA PRO A 27 13.24 12.69 21.94
C PRO A 27 13.67 12.28 20.53
N PRO A 28 13.07 11.22 19.97
CA PRO A 28 13.38 10.79 18.61
C PRO A 28 13.19 11.96 17.64
N PRO A 29 13.98 12.01 16.55
CA PRO A 29 13.81 13.04 15.54
C PRO A 29 12.38 12.96 14.95
N PRO A 30 11.77 14.10 14.60
CA PRO A 30 10.41 14.12 14.06
C PRO A 30 10.37 13.38 12.72
N VAL A 31 9.24 12.72 12.44
CA VAL A 31 9.00 12.08 11.13
C VAL A 31 8.99 13.13 10.02
N THR A 32 9.85 12.91 9.02
CA THR A 32 9.94 13.72 7.79
C THR A 32 8.86 13.37 6.78
N GLU A 33 8.58 14.27 5.84
CA GLU A 33 7.64 14.00 4.74
C GLU A 33 8.10 12.85 3.84
N ASP A 34 9.41 12.75 3.54
CA ASP A 34 9.95 11.65 2.73
C ASP A 34 9.73 10.28 3.39
N GLN A 35 9.88 10.21 4.73
CA GLN A 35 9.56 9.01 5.49
C GLN A 35 8.05 8.70 5.42
N LEU A 36 7.20 9.71 5.56
CA LEU A 36 5.75 9.53 5.48
C LEU A 36 5.30 9.04 4.10
N GLN A 37 5.87 9.61 3.03
CA GLN A 37 5.63 9.19 1.64
C GLN A 37 6.11 7.75 1.41
N THR A 38 7.29 7.39 1.90
CA THR A 38 7.84 6.02 1.76
C THR A 38 6.90 5.01 2.42
N TYR A 39 6.50 5.26 3.66
CA TYR A 39 5.61 4.37 4.41
C TYR A 39 4.21 4.32 3.79
N THR A 40 3.73 5.42 3.24
CA THR A 40 2.47 5.48 2.49
C THR A 40 2.49 4.46 1.34
N LEU A 41 3.54 4.49 0.52
CA LEU A 41 3.68 3.54 -0.59
C LEU A 41 3.84 2.10 -0.09
N ASP A 42 4.58 1.86 0.99
CA ASP A 42 4.72 0.53 1.58
C ASP A 42 3.37 -0.07 2.02
N TYR A 43 2.50 0.71 2.67
CA TYR A 43 1.15 0.24 3.04
C TYR A 43 0.26 -0.01 1.82
N ILE A 44 0.34 0.85 0.79
CA ILE A 44 -0.39 0.64 -0.47
C ILE A 44 0.08 -0.66 -1.15
N HIS A 45 1.40 -0.86 -1.28
CA HIS A 45 1.97 -2.08 -1.83
C HIS A 45 1.54 -3.31 -1.02
N GLN A 46 1.65 -3.25 0.31
CA GLN A 46 1.26 -4.36 1.18
C GLN A 46 -0.21 -4.71 1.01
N ALA A 47 -1.11 -3.72 0.95
CA ALA A 47 -2.54 -3.95 0.74
C ALA A 47 -2.82 -4.65 -0.60
N ILE A 48 -2.19 -4.19 -1.68
CA ILE A 48 -2.34 -4.80 -3.02
C ILE A 48 -1.83 -6.25 -3.02
N HIS A 49 -0.67 -6.50 -2.40
CA HIS A 49 -0.11 -7.86 -2.32
C HIS A 49 -0.91 -8.77 -1.39
N ALA A 50 -1.46 -8.24 -0.30
CA ALA A 50 -2.28 -8.98 0.65
C ALA A 50 -3.58 -9.44 0.01
N ASP A 51 -4.28 -8.54 -0.69
CA ASP A 51 -5.49 -8.86 -1.47
C ASP A 51 -5.21 -9.91 -2.53
N LYS A 52 -4.13 -9.74 -3.31
CA LYS A 52 -3.77 -10.70 -4.36
C LYS A 52 -3.44 -12.08 -3.80
N LEU A 53 -2.65 -12.14 -2.73
CA LEU A 53 -2.24 -13.39 -2.11
C LEU A 53 -3.43 -14.10 -1.46
N SER A 54 -4.27 -13.37 -0.73
CA SER A 54 -5.47 -13.92 -0.09
C SER A 54 -6.41 -14.52 -1.13
N SER A 55 -6.66 -13.82 -2.24
CA SER A 55 -7.46 -14.31 -3.37
C SER A 55 -6.91 -15.61 -3.98
N ILE A 56 -5.60 -15.71 -4.20
CA ILE A 56 -4.98 -16.96 -4.70
C ILE A 56 -5.18 -18.08 -3.68
N CYS A 57 -4.89 -17.80 -2.42
CA CYS A 57 -4.94 -18.74 -1.31
C CYS A 57 -6.35 -19.32 -1.08
N MET A 58 -7.38 -18.47 -1.12
CA MET A 58 -8.78 -18.89 -0.97
C MET A 58 -9.26 -19.82 -2.06
N ASN A 59 -8.66 -19.73 -3.26
CA ASN A 59 -9.02 -20.54 -4.43
C ASN A 59 -8.29 -21.90 -4.50
N LEU A 60 -7.41 -22.22 -3.54
CA LEU A 60 -6.67 -23.50 -3.54
C LEU A 60 -7.53 -24.68 -3.02
N SER A 61 -8.29 -24.49 -1.94
CA SER A 61 -9.16 -25.51 -1.34
C SER A 61 -10.15 -24.88 -0.36
N HIS A 62 -11.23 -25.60 -0.02
CA HIS A 62 -12.24 -25.12 0.94
C HIS A 62 -11.65 -24.86 2.34
N GLN A 63 -10.74 -25.71 2.81
CA GLN A 63 -10.07 -25.54 4.09
C GLN A 63 -9.18 -24.29 4.09
N ASN A 64 -8.46 -24.03 2.99
CA ASN A 64 -7.69 -22.81 2.82
C ASN A 64 -8.55 -21.56 2.78
N THR A 65 -9.75 -21.63 2.20
CA THR A 65 -10.67 -20.50 2.15
C THR A 65 -10.89 -19.95 3.55
N MET A 66 -11.23 -20.79 4.53
CA MET A 66 -11.50 -20.34 5.90
C MET A 66 -10.26 -19.78 6.60
N SER A 67 -9.11 -20.47 6.53
CA SER A 67 -7.89 -20.01 7.21
C SER A 67 -7.31 -18.74 6.59
N SER A 68 -7.30 -18.65 5.26
CA SER A 68 -6.78 -17.48 4.53
C SER A 68 -7.70 -16.27 4.71
N GLU A 69 -9.02 -16.48 4.66
CA GLU A 69 -10.01 -15.45 4.97
C GLU A 69 -9.84 -14.93 6.39
N ASN A 70 -9.71 -15.81 7.38
CA ASN A 70 -9.51 -15.40 8.76
C ASN A 70 -8.24 -14.55 8.95
N LEU A 71 -7.11 -14.98 8.37
CA LEU A 71 -5.86 -14.21 8.43
C LEU A 71 -6.00 -12.83 7.75
N TYR A 72 -6.63 -12.78 6.58
CA TYR A 72 -6.83 -11.54 5.86
C TYR A 72 -7.77 -10.59 6.61
N GLN A 73 -8.89 -11.09 7.14
CA GLN A 73 -9.83 -10.29 7.94
C GLN A 73 -9.21 -9.78 9.25
N GLN A 74 -8.37 -10.58 9.90
CA GLN A 74 -7.62 -10.11 11.08
C GLN A 74 -6.71 -8.93 10.72
N TRP A 75 -5.97 -9.04 9.61
CA TRP A 75 -5.12 -7.96 9.13
C TRP A 75 -5.93 -6.71 8.74
N LEU A 76 -7.04 -6.85 8.01
CA LEU A 76 -7.95 -5.74 7.71
C LEU A 76 -8.47 -5.09 8.99
N ASN A 77 -8.73 -5.87 10.05
CA ASN A 77 -9.21 -5.29 11.30
C ASN A 77 -8.11 -4.53 12.07
N SER A 78 -6.85 -4.91 11.94
CA SER A 78 -5.74 -4.26 12.65
C SER A 78 -5.08 -3.12 11.88
N GLU A 79 -5.09 -3.16 10.55
CA GLU A 79 -4.29 -2.26 9.71
C GLU A 79 -5.09 -1.36 8.76
N TRP A 80 -6.40 -1.60 8.58
CA TRP A 80 -7.16 -0.89 7.53
C TRP A 80 -7.27 0.61 7.73
N ASP A 81 -7.30 1.09 8.99
CA ASP A 81 -7.28 2.52 9.30
C ASP A 81 -6.01 3.20 8.79
N ILE A 82 -4.86 2.54 8.91
CA ILE A 82 -3.58 3.04 8.40
C ILE A 82 -3.55 2.97 6.87
N VAL A 83 -4.12 1.92 6.27
CA VAL A 83 -4.25 1.81 4.80
C VAL A 83 -5.11 2.94 4.24
N ILE A 84 -6.24 3.28 4.86
CA ILE A 84 -7.05 4.46 4.48
C ILE A 84 -6.22 5.74 4.65
N GLY A 85 -5.43 5.83 5.72
CA GLY A 85 -4.51 6.94 5.95
C GLY A 85 -3.49 7.14 4.84
N ALA A 86 -2.86 6.04 4.42
CA ALA A 86 -1.93 6.01 3.31
C ALA A 86 -2.61 6.41 1.99
N ASP A 87 -3.80 5.85 1.69
CA ASP A 87 -4.56 6.22 0.50
C ASP A 87 -4.96 7.70 0.51
N SER A 88 -5.39 8.23 1.66
CA SER A 88 -5.73 9.65 1.85
C SER A 88 -4.54 10.56 1.57
N TYR A 89 -3.37 10.25 2.14
CA TYR A 89 -2.15 11.01 1.91
C TYR A 89 -1.70 10.94 0.46
N TYR A 90 -1.69 9.74 -0.13
CA TYR A 90 -1.33 9.55 -1.54
C TYR A 90 -2.30 10.28 -2.47
N ARG A 91 -3.60 10.21 -2.22
CA ARG A 91 -4.64 10.96 -2.95
C ARG A 91 -4.41 12.46 -2.88
N ALA A 92 -4.08 13.00 -1.71
CA ALA A 92 -3.77 14.42 -1.56
C ALA A 92 -2.56 14.84 -2.42
N SER A 93 -1.53 13.99 -2.49
CA SER A 93 -0.32 14.23 -3.31
C SER A 93 -0.59 14.23 -4.83
N LEU A 94 -1.74 13.71 -5.26
CA LEU A 94 -2.14 13.62 -6.67
C LEU A 94 -3.29 14.57 -7.03
N SER A 95 -3.72 15.44 -6.11
CA SER A 95 -4.95 16.22 -6.27
C SER A 95 -4.97 17.10 -7.53
N ASP A 96 -3.82 17.63 -7.96
CA ASP A 96 -3.63 18.44 -9.16
C ASP A 96 -3.49 17.63 -10.46
N LYS A 97 -3.38 16.30 -10.36
CA LYS A 97 -3.17 15.36 -11.48
C LYS A 97 -4.34 14.40 -11.68
N THR A 98 -5.54 14.84 -11.28
CA THR A 98 -6.75 14.03 -11.38
C THR A 98 -7.56 14.36 -12.64
N LEU A 99 -8.27 13.36 -13.15
CA LEU A 99 -9.23 13.50 -14.24
C LEU A 99 -10.55 12.81 -13.88
N SER A 100 -11.66 13.31 -14.42
CA SER A 100 -12.97 12.66 -14.28
C SER A 100 -13.25 11.77 -15.49
N PHE A 101 -13.57 10.50 -15.24
CA PHE A 101 -13.91 9.54 -16.29
C PHE A 101 -14.92 8.53 -15.77
N ASP A 102 -15.99 8.29 -16.54
CA ASP A 102 -17.06 7.31 -16.21
C ASP A 102 -17.64 7.50 -14.79
N GLY A 103 -17.80 8.75 -14.37
CA GLY A 103 -18.30 9.11 -13.03
C GLY A 103 -17.30 8.92 -11.89
N GLN A 104 -16.03 8.58 -12.19
CA GLN A 104 -14.97 8.36 -11.20
C GLN A 104 -13.91 9.45 -11.29
N LEU A 105 -13.30 9.79 -10.16
CA LEU A 105 -12.09 10.60 -10.12
C LEU A 105 -10.88 9.68 -10.16
N LEU A 106 -10.03 9.85 -11.17
CA LEU A 106 -8.87 9.02 -11.42
C LEU A 106 -7.60 9.84 -11.35
N ALA A 107 -6.47 9.19 -11.03
CA ALA A 107 -5.15 9.73 -11.31
C ALA A 107 -4.32 8.68 -12.04
N MET A 108 -3.62 9.09 -13.10
CA MET A 108 -2.83 8.18 -13.92
C MET A 108 -1.67 7.55 -13.15
N ASP A 109 -1.05 8.31 -12.23
CA ASP A 109 -0.03 7.80 -11.32
C ASP A 109 -0.58 6.66 -10.43
N ALA A 110 -1.78 6.82 -9.89
CA ALA A 110 -2.43 5.80 -9.06
C ALA A 110 -2.79 4.55 -9.87
N LEU A 111 -3.30 4.73 -11.09
CA LEU A 111 -3.56 3.64 -12.05
C LEU A 111 -2.29 2.86 -12.37
N ARG A 112 -1.19 3.55 -12.70
CA ARG A 112 0.11 2.93 -12.97
C ARG A 112 0.61 2.16 -11.77
N LEU A 113 0.61 2.77 -10.59
CA LEU A 113 1.04 2.15 -9.34
C LEU A 113 0.27 0.85 -9.09
N TYR A 114 -1.06 0.90 -9.14
CA TYR A 114 -1.89 -0.29 -8.94
C TYR A 114 -1.59 -1.38 -9.97
N ALA A 115 -1.47 -1.00 -11.25
CA ALA A 115 -1.22 -1.96 -12.32
C ALA A 115 0.14 -2.65 -12.20
N ASP A 116 1.20 -1.88 -11.93
CA ASP A 116 2.55 -2.39 -11.74
C ASP A 116 2.63 -3.32 -10.51
N GLU A 117 1.99 -2.96 -9.40
CA GLU A 117 2.00 -3.78 -8.19
C GLU A 117 1.16 -5.05 -8.32
N ILE A 118 0.02 -5.01 -9.00
CA ILE A 118 -0.75 -6.23 -9.30
C ILE A 118 0.04 -7.16 -10.22
N GLU A 119 0.77 -6.63 -11.21
CA GLU A 119 1.65 -7.43 -12.06
C GLU A 119 2.78 -8.09 -11.24
N LYS A 120 3.45 -7.33 -10.37
CA LYS A 120 4.46 -7.87 -9.45
C LYS A 120 3.90 -8.93 -8.52
N ALA A 121 2.73 -8.69 -7.92
CA ALA A 121 2.08 -9.64 -7.03
C ALA A 121 1.67 -10.93 -7.77
N ASN A 122 1.16 -10.81 -9.01
CA ASN A 122 0.87 -11.96 -9.87
C ASN A 122 2.15 -12.76 -10.17
N ALA A 123 3.23 -12.10 -10.58
CA ALA A 123 4.51 -12.76 -10.84
C ALA A 123 5.04 -13.46 -9.57
N LYS A 124 4.93 -12.79 -8.41
CA LYS A 124 5.41 -13.29 -7.12
C LYS A 124 4.61 -14.49 -6.61
N TYR A 125 3.29 -14.53 -6.78
CA TYR A 125 2.44 -15.54 -6.11
C TYR A 125 1.78 -16.56 -7.05
N SER A 126 1.78 -16.35 -8.37
CA SER A 126 1.11 -17.27 -9.33
C SER A 126 1.69 -18.69 -9.34
N TYR A 127 2.90 -18.90 -8.82
CA TYR A 127 3.47 -20.24 -8.68
C TYR A 127 2.71 -21.10 -7.66
N LEU A 128 2.06 -20.48 -6.65
CA LEU A 128 1.34 -21.20 -5.59
C LEU A 128 0.23 -22.08 -6.15
N ALA A 129 -0.45 -21.63 -7.20
CA ALA A 129 -1.48 -22.39 -7.90
C ALA A 129 -0.94 -23.65 -8.63
N ARG A 130 0.38 -23.77 -8.80
CA ARG A 130 1.03 -24.88 -9.53
C ARG A 130 1.78 -25.83 -8.60
N VAL A 131 1.89 -25.51 -7.32
CA VAL A 131 2.61 -26.35 -6.35
C VAL A 131 1.80 -27.61 -6.08
N LYS A 132 2.40 -28.78 -6.33
CA LYS A 132 1.73 -30.08 -6.15
C LYS A 132 1.70 -30.54 -4.69
N THR A 133 2.65 -30.11 -3.87
CA THR A 133 2.84 -30.62 -2.50
C THR A 133 2.55 -29.52 -1.48
N SER A 134 1.49 -29.71 -0.70
CA SER A 134 1.08 -28.79 0.37
C SER A 134 0.98 -27.31 -0.04
N PRO A 135 0.31 -26.97 -1.18
CA PRO A 135 0.14 -25.57 -1.61
C PRO A 135 -0.50 -24.72 -0.50
N GLU A 136 -1.40 -25.33 0.28
CA GLU A 136 -2.07 -24.80 1.46
C GLU A 136 -1.11 -24.20 2.50
N ARG A 137 -0.21 -25.04 3.02
CA ARG A 137 0.77 -24.66 4.05
C ARG A 137 1.72 -23.59 3.56
N ILE A 138 2.11 -23.65 2.28
CA ILE A 138 3.01 -22.64 1.69
C ILE A 138 2.29 -21.30 1.56
N CYS A 139 1.04 -21.32 1.11
CA CYS A 139 0.17 -20.15 1.05
C CYS A 139 0.01 -19.49 2.43
N LEU A 140 -0.41 -20.25 3.46
CA LEU A 140 -0.65 -19.71 4.80
C LEU A 140 0.62 -19.07 5.39
N ARG A 141 1.76 -19.76 5.28
CA ARG A 141 3.05 -19.21 5.71
C ARG A 141 3.40 -17.91 5.00
N LYS A 142 3.09 -17.80 3.69
CA LYS A 142 3.35 -16.58 2.92
C LYS A 142 2.41 -15.44 3.32
N MET A 143 1.16 -15.75 3.66
CA MET A 143 0.26 -14.77 4.24
C MET A 143 0.76 -14.30 5.60
N GLU A 144 1.13 -15.19 6.51
CA GLU A 144 1.70 -14.82 7.81
C GLU A 144 2.95 -13.95 7.66
N GLU A 145 3.87 -14.30 6.77
CA GLU A 145 5.08 -13.52 6.46
C GLU A 145 4.72 -12.10 5.96
N LEU A 146 3.78 -11.99 5.02
CA LEU A 146 3.38 -10.70 4.46
C LEU A 146 2.62 -9.84 5.48
N LEU A 147 1.70 -10.43 6.23
CA LEU A 147 0.79 -9.71 7.12
C LEU A 147 1.42 -9.38 8.47
N SER A 148 2.45 -10.11 8.89
CA SER A 148 3.26 -9.77 10.07
C SER A 148 4.30 -8.68 9.80
N HIS A 149 4.60 -8.40 8.53
CA HIS A 149 5.50 -7.32 8.16
C HIS A 149 4.77 -5.98 8.22
N THR A 150 4.60 -5.43 9.42
CA THR A 150 4.04 -4.08 9.56
C THR A 150 5.17 -3.07 9.76
N PRO A 151 5.20 -1.97 9.00
CA PRO A 151 6.17 -0.91 9.23
C PRO A 151 6.16 -0.44 10.69
N SER A 152 7.31 -0.53 11.37
CA SER A 152 7.37 -0.56 12.84
C SER A 152 7.38 0.80 13.53
N ASN A 153 7.36 1.92 12.80
CA ASN A 153 7.45 3.25 13.39
C ASN A 153 6.08 3.71 13.93
N PRO A 154 5.87 3.79 15.26
CA PRO A 154 4.57 4.13 15.84
C PRO A 154 4.12 5.55 15.53
N GLU A 155 5.06 6.51 15.41
CA GLU A 155 4.74 7.91 15.08
C GLU A 155 4.20 8.02 13.65
N ILE A 156 4.82 7.33 12.69
CA ILE A 156 4.32 7.30 11.30
C ILE A 156 2.94 6.68 11.22
N ARG A 157 2.74 5.55 11.93
CA ARG A 157 1.44 4.88 11.97
C ARG A 157 0.35 5.81 12.50
N GLU A 158 0.64 6.52 13.59
CA GLU A 158 -0.30 7.49 14.15
C GLU A 158 -0.57 8.66 13.18
N LYS A 159 0.46 9.20 12.52
CA LYS A 159 0.28 10.22 11.48
C LYS A 159 -0.62 9.72 10.36
N LEU A 160 -0.43 8.50 9.86
CA LEU A 160 -1.29 7.92 8.83
C LEU A 160 -2.73 7.72 9.32
N ARG A 161 -2.95 7.22 10.55
CA ARG A 161 -4.30 7.15 11.15
C ARG A 161 -5.00 8.50 11.17
N GLN A 162 -4.26 9.56 11.50
CA GLN A 162 -4.81 10.93 11.44
C GLN A 162 -5.17 11.33 10.01
N GLN A 163 -4.38 10.96 9.01
CA GLN A 163 -4.73 11.19 7.59
C GLN A 163 -6.00 10.46 7.16
N ALA A 164 -6.32 9.32 7.78
CA ALA A 164 -7.53 8.55 7.45
C ALA A 164 -8.80 9.37 7.69
N THR A 165 -8.80 10.25 8.70
CA THR A 165 -9.93 11.15 9.01
C THR A 165 -10.15 12.23 7.95
N ARG A 166 -9.15 12.47 7.08
CA ARG A 166 -9.21 13.45 5.99
C ARG A 166 -9.69 12.84 4.68
N HIS A 167 -9.91 11.52 4.65
CA HIS A 167 -10.37 10.85 3.45
C HIS A 167 -11.84 11.22 3.19
N VAL A 168 -12.12 11.85 2.04
CA VAL A 168 -13.47 12.38 1.71
C VAL A 168 -14.51 11.25 1.63
N GLU A 169 -14.12 10.11 1.05
CA GLU A 169 -14.99 8.94 0.90
C GLU A 169 -14.16 7.67 1.17
N PRO A 170 -13.93 7.31 2.44
CA PRO A 170 -12.99 6.24 2.79
C PRO A 170 -13.45 4.91 2.18
N PRO A 171 -12.56 4.17 1.50
CA PRO A 171 -12.90 2.88 0.91
C PRO A 171 -13.30 1.87 2.00
N ALA A 172 -14.31 1.05 1.69
CA ALA A 172 -14.74 -0.04 2.57
C ALA A 172 -13.58 -1.01 2.84
N LYS A 173 -13.62 -1.73 3.96
CA LYS A 173 -12.58 -2.71 4.32
C LYS A 173 -12.34 -3.71 3.19
N GLY A 174 -11.07 -3.84 2.78
CA GLY A 174 -10.66 -4.74 1.71
C GLY A 174 -11.02 -4.25 0.30
N ALA A 175 -11.57 -3.05 0.15
CA ALA A 175 -11.74 -2.45 -1.16
C ALA A 175 -10.38 -2.12 -1.80
N ARG A 176 -10.39 -1.86 -3.10
CA ARG A 176 -9.17 -1.56 -3.85
C ARG A 176 -8.51 -0.26 -3.38
N ILE A 177 -7.19 -0.31 -3.25
CA ILE A 177 -6.29 0.83 -3.00
C ILE A 177 -5.19 0.82 -4.08
N PRO A 178 -4.71 1.98 -4.56
CA PRO A 178 -5.20 3.33 -4.27
C PRO A 178 -6.59 3.60 -4.86
N SER A 179 -7.41 4.39 -4.16
CA SER A 179 -8.80 4.67 -4.58
C SER A 179 -8.87 5.42 -5.91
N LEU A 180 -7.87 6.27 -6.20
CA LEU A 180 -7.72 6.97 -7.48
C LEU A 180 -7.35 6.06 -8.68
N ALA A 181 -7.09 4.78 -8.45
CA ALA A 181 -6.94 3.82 -9.55
C ALA A 181 -8.30 3.39 -10.15
N GLY A 182 -9.43 3.81 -9.58
CA GLY A 182 -10.77 3.51 -10.08
C GLY A 182 -11.09 2.01 -10.12
N ASN A 183 -12.23 1.68 -10.73
CA ASN A 183 -12.73 0.30 -10.80
C ASN A 183 -12.44 -0.37 -12.15
N PHE A 184 -11.17 -0.40 -12.57
CA PHE A 184 -10.75 -1.06 -13.81
C PHE A 184 -10.32 -2.52 -13.62
N THR A 185 -10.40 -3.31 -14.70
CA THR A 185 -9.78 -4.63 -14.74
C THR A 185 -8.39 -4.48 -15.34
N ILE A 186 -7.35 -4.54 -14.50
CA ILE A 186 -5.96 -4.44 -14.97
C ILE A 186 -5.62 -5.64 -15.85
N ASN A 187 -4.92 -5.39 -16.96
CA ASN A 187 -4.51 -6.41 -17.92
C ASN A 187 -5.69 -7.20 -18.49
N ALA A 188 -6.81 -6.52 -18.74
CA ALA A 188 -7.85 -7.08 -19.58
C ALA A 188 -7.26 -7.49 -20.94
N VAL A 189 -7.82 -8.53 -21.56
CA VAL A 189 -7.40 -8.94 -22.92
C VAL A 189 -7.57 -7.73 -23.85
N SER A 190 -6.56 -7.43 -24.65
CA SER A 190 -6.62 -6.30 -25.58
C SER A 190 -7.75 -6.45 -26.60
N GLY A 191 -8.41 -5.33 -26.90
CA GLY A 191 -9.57 -5.30 -27.77
C GLY A 191 -9.24 -4.99 -29.23
N ARG A 192 -10.30 -4.71 -30.00
CA ARG A 192 -10.20 -4.44 -31.45
C ARG A 192 -9.48 -3.13 -31.75
N SER A 193 -9.47 -2.19 -30.81
CA SER A 193 -8.86 -0.88 -30.99
C SER A 193 -7.37 -0.84 -30.61
N HIS A 194 -6.81 -1.94 -30.11
CA HIS A 194 -5.45 -1.99 -29.58
C HIS A 194 -4.39 -1.42 -30.55
N TYR A 195 -4.47 -1.78 -31.83
CA TYR A 195 -3.53 -1.28 -32.84
C TYR A 195 -3.59 0.25 -33.01
N LYS A 196 -4.78 0.85 -32.98
CA LYS A 196 -4.94 2.31 -33.05
C LYS A 196 -4.42 3.00 -31.79
N VAL A 197 -4.63 2.37 -30.63
CA VAL A 197 -4.10 2.86 -29.34
C VAL A 197 -2.59 2.85 -29.36
N GLU A 198 -1.97 1.77 -29.85
CA GLU A 198 -0.52 1.67 -30.01
C GLU A 198 0.03 2.75 -30.94
N GLN A 199 -0.62 2.99 -32.09
CA GLN A 199 -0.24 4.09 -32.97
C GLN A 199 -0.34 5.45 -32.26
N SER A 200 -1.43 5.72 -31.56
CA SER A 200 -1.65 6.95 -30.79
C SER A 200 -0.64 7.16 -29.66
N ALA A 201 -0.11 6.07 -29.09
CA ALA A 201 0.90 6.12 -28.03
C ALA A 201 2.32 6.40 -28.57
N ARG A 202 2.59 6.15 -29.86
CA ARG A 202 3.90 6.48 -30.48
C ARG A 202 4.19 7.98 -30.51
N ASP A 203 3.16 8.82 -30.41
CA ASP A 203 3.30 10.28 -30.29
C ASP A 203 3.63 10.74 -28.85
N MET A 204 3.86 9.83 -27.91
CA MET A 204 4.29 10.19 -26.56
C MET A 204 5.79 10.53 -26.55
N ALA A 205 6.23 11.29 -25.56
CA ALA A 205 7.62 11.72 -25.41
C ALA A 205 8.58 10.57 -24.99
N CYS A 206 8.25 9.31 -25.24
CA CYS A 206 9.11 8.16 -24.93
C CYS A 206 9.14 7.12 -26.06
N SER A 207 10.26 6.39 -26.15
CA SER A 207 10.52 5.43 -27.23
C SER A 207 9.68 4.16 -27.16
N SER A 208 9.21 3.78 -25.97
CA SER A 208 8.47 2.54 -25.74
C SER A 208 7.44 2.71 -24.61
N PRO A 209 6.28 3.33 -24.87
CA PRO A 209 5.23 3.46 -23.87
C PRO A 209 4.69 2.09 -23.43
N LYS A 210 4.51 1.89 -22.12
CA LYS A 210 3.83 0.72 -21.59
C LYS A 210 2.32 0.89 -21.80
N LEU A 211 1.73 0.01 -22.61
CA LEU A 211 0.28 -0.04 -22.81
C LEU A 211 -0.35 -1.04 -21.85
N ILE A 212 -1.40 -0.60 -21.14
CA ILE A 212 -2.18 -1.44 -20.24
C ILE A 212 -3.65 -1.33 -20.66
N THR A 213 -4.30 -2.48 -20.85
CA THR A 213 -5.74 -2.50 -21.13
C THR A 213 -6.49 -2.57 -19.80
N PHE A 214 -7.39 -1.61 -19.56
CA PHE A 214 -8.15 -1.45 -18.33
C PHE A 214 -9.61 -1.89 -18.45
N LYS A 215 -10.19 -1.79 -19.64
CA LYS A 215 -11.54 -2.24 -19.96
C LYS A 215 -11.55 -2.71 -21.41
N ASN A 216 -12.10 -3.90 -21.65
CA ASN A 216 -12.41 -4.37 -23.00
C ASN A 216 -13.82 -4.98 -22.98
N GLN A 217 -14.82 -4.12 -23.17
CA GLN A 217 -16.24 -4.48 -23.22
C GLN A 217 -16.85 -3.85 -24.46
N TRP A 218 -16.65 -4.50 -25.61
CA TRP A 218 -17.14 -4.01 -26.90
C TRP A 218 -18.60 -3.55 -26.80
N PRO A 219 -18.94 -2.32 -27.24
CA PRO A 219 -18.14 -1.42 -28.09
C PRO A 219 -17.15 -0.50 -27.36
N THR A 220 -17.03 -0.58 -26.04
CA THR A 220 -16.20 0.30 -25.22
C THR A 220 -14.88 -0.36 -24.80
N GLU A 221 -13.78 0.36 -24.99
CA GLU A 221 -12.45 -0.09 -24.57
C GLU A 221 -11.72 1.07 -23.88
N VAL A 222 -10.91 0.77 -22.87
CA VAL A 222 -10.13 1.77 -22.12
C VAL A 222 -8.71 1.25 -21.94
N TYR A 223 -7.75 2.09 -22.26
CA TYR A 223 -6.32 1.80 -22.21
C TYR A 223 -5.58 2.92 -21.47
N GLY A 224 -4.54 2.56 -20.75
CA GLY A 224 -3.53 3.49 -20.25
C GLY A 224 -2.26 3.34 -21.07
N ALA A 225 -1.67 4.47 -21.45
CA ALA A 225 -0.33 4.53 -22.01
C ALA A 225 0.59 5.26 -21.04
N PHE A 226 1.68 4.62 -20.64
CA PHE A 226 2.57 5.11 -19.58
C PHE A 226 4.01 5.27 -20.07
N CYS A 227 4.55 6.48 -19.91
CA CYS A 227 5.97 6.81 -19.96
C CYS A 227 6.43 7.32 -18.58
N ASP A 228 7.72 7.58 -18.40
CA ASP A 228 8.24 8.14 -17.14
C ASP A 228 7.74 9.57 -16.87
N THR A 229 7.58 10.38 -17.92
CA THR A 229 7.22 11.79 -17.82
C THR A 229 5.81 12.11 -18.31
N GLU A 230 5.13 11.17 -18.95
CA GLU A 230 3.83 11.40 -19.59
C GLU A 230 2.95 10.15 -19.48
N HIS A 231 1.69 10.33 -19.07
CA HIS A 231 0.68 9.28 -19.09
C HIS A 231 -0.55 9.75 -19.85
N ARG A 232 -1.22 8.84 -20.56
CA ARG A 232 -2.45 9.14 -21.29
C ARG A 232 -3.49 8.07 -21.01
N LEU A 233 -4.72 8.49 -20.73
CA LEU A 233 -5.88 7.60 -20.75
C LEU A 233 -6.50 7.66 -22.14
N ILE A 234 -6.76 6.51 -22.74
CA ILE A 234 -7.31 6.40 -24.09
C ILE A 234 -8.60 5.60 -24.01
N SER A 235 -9.71 6.24 -24.33
CA SER A 235 -11.02 5.61 -24.40
C SER A 235 -11.41 5.41 -25.87
N CYS A 236 -11.81 4.21 -26.23
CA CYS A 236 -12.29 3.89 -27.57
C CYS A 236 -13.75 3.45 -27.52
N GLU A 237 -14.54 3.96 -28.45
CA GLU A 237 -15.94 3.55 -28.65
C GLU A 237 -16.13 3.21 -30.13
N TRP A 238 -16.61 2.00 -30.42
CA TRP A 238 -16.77 1.51 -31.79
C TRP A 238 -15.47 1.60 -32.63
N GLY A 239 -14.31 1.47 -32.00
CA GLY A 239 -13.00 1.60 -32.66
C GLY A 239 -12.55 3.04 -32.93
N ASN A 240 -13.30 4.05 -32.48
CA ASN A 240 -12.88 5.45 -32.49
C ASN A 240 -12.29 5.82 -31.13
N CYS A 241 -11.01 6.18 -31.11
CA CYS A 241 -10.26 6.42 -29.88
C CYS A 241 -10.06 7.91 -29.63
N LYS A 242 -10.21 8.32 -28.37
CA LYS A 242 -9.93 9.66 -27.87
C LYS A 242 -8.93 9.61 -26.72
N LYS A 243 -7.98 10.54 -26.73
CA LYS A 243 -7.07 10.82 -25.60
C LYS A 243 -7.85 11.68 -24.60
N LEU A 244 -7.73 11.38 -23.31
CA LEU A 244 -8.38 12.09 -22.21
C LEU A 244 -7.35 12.84 -21.38
#